data_AF-A0A6B3HU14-F1
#
_entry.id   AF-A0A6B3HU14-F1
#
_cell.length_a   1.000
_cell.length_b   1.000
_cell.length_c   1.000
_cell.angle_alpha   90.00
_cell.angle_beta   90.00
_cell.angle_gamma   90.00
#
_symmetry.space_group_name_H-M   'P 1'
#
loop_
_entity.id
_entity.type
_entity.pdbx_description
1 polymer ?
#
loop_
_entity_poly.entity_id
_entity_poly.type
_entity_poly.pdbx_seq_one_letter_code
_entity_poly.pdbx_strand_id
1 'polypeptide(L)' 'NRLVSRAESIRKFVVLPVDFTEEKGHLTPSLKLKRDAIARDFTAEIEGLYRR' A
#
# COMPACT_ATOMS: atom_id res chain seq x y z
N ASN A 1 -8.40 6.26 30.43
CA ASN A 1 -8.27 6.43 28.96
C ASN A 1 -7.84 7.84 28.57
N ARG A 2 -6.62 8.27 28.92
CA ARG A 2 -6.05 9.60 28.57
C ARG A 2 -4.66 9.53 27.92
N LEU A 3 -4.18 8.32 27.61
CA LEU A 3 -2.79 8.04 27.19
C LEU A 3 -2.68 7.43 25.80
N VAL A 4 -3.79 7.32 25.05
CA VAL A 4 -3.73 6.90 23.66
C VAL A 4 -4.10 8.08 22.78
N SER A 5 -3.23 8.41 21.83
CA SER A 5 -3.54 9.32 20.72
C SER A 5 -4.79 8.82 20.01
N ARG A 6 -5.60 9.73 19.42
CA ARG A 6 -6.64 9.29 18.46
C ARG A 6 -5.96 8.40 17.43
N ALA A 7 -6.42 7.16 17.30
CA ALA A 7 -5.90 6.26 16.28
C ALA A 7 -6.02 6.96 14.92
N GLU A 8 -4.92 6.99 14.16
CA GLU A 8 -4.96 7.48 12.79
C GLU A 8 -5.97 6.63 12.02
N SER A 9 -7.00 7.28 11.47
CA SER A 9 -7.96 6.60 10.63
C SER A 9 -7.39 6.44 9.23
N ILE A 10 -7.48 5.22 8.68
CA ILE A 10 -7.26 5.00 7.26
C ILE A 10 -8.38 5.73 6.52
N ARG A 11 -8.03 6.78 5.77
CA ARG A 11 -9.01 7.68 5.14
C ARG A 11 -9.60 7.12 3.85
N LYS A 12 -8.81 6.38 3.07
CA LYS A 12 -9.18 5.72 1.81
C LYS A 12 -8.28 4.51 1.59
N PHE A 13 -8.80 3.47 0.94
CA PHE A 13 -8.04 2.29 0.52
C PHE A 13 -8.65 1.72 -0.77
N VAL A 14 -7.85 0.95 -1.51
CA VAL A 14 -8.26 0.20 -2.70
C VAL A 14 -7.82 -1.24 -2.51
N VAL A 15 -8.68 -2.19 -2.88
CA VAL A 15 -8.34 -3.61 -2.92
C VAL A 15 -7.84 -3.93 -4.33
N LEU A 16 -6.61 -4.43 -4.41
CA LEU A 16 -6.03 -4.88 -5.67
C LEU A 16 -6.53 -6.31 -5.97
N PRO A 17 -6.79 -6.65 -7.24
CA PRO A 17 -7.24 -8.00 -7.63
C PRO A 17 -6.09 -9.01 -7.71
N VAL A 18 -4.88 -8.63 -7.32
CA VAL A 18 -3.65 -9.42 -7.44
C VAL A 18 -2.81 -9.28 -6.18
N ASP A 19 -2.03 -10.31 -5.90
CA ASP A 19 -1.08 -10.33 -4.79
C ASP A 19 0.27 -9.68 -5.16
N PHE A 20 0.97 -9.21 -4.13
CA PHE A 20 2.39 -8.87 -4.24
C PHE A 20 3.22 -10.15 -4.24
N THR A 21 4.22 -10.20 -5.11
CA THR A 21 5.05 -11.39 -5.32
C THR A 21 6.53 -11.00 -5.38
N GLU A 22 7.41 -11.95 -5.07
CA GLU A 22 8.86 -11.75 -5.22
C GLU A 22 9.25 -11.72 -6.70
N GLU A 23 8.61 -12.53 -7.54
CA GLU A 23 8.86 -12.67 -8.97
C GLU A 23 8.61 -11.36 -9.72
N LYS A 24 7.57 -10.62 -9.34
CA LYS A 24 7.29 -9.28 -9.87
C LYS A 24 8.15 -8.19 -9.22
N GLY A 25 9.00 -8.54 -8.25
CA GLY A 25 9.85 -7.60 -7.54
C GLY A 25 9.11 -6.73 -6.52
N HIS A 26 7.89 -7.09 -6.12
CA HIS A 26 7.12 -6.38 -5.09
C HIS A 26 7.58 -6.73 -3.68
N LEU A 27 8.21 -7.90 -3.51
CA LEU A 27 8.70 -8.40 -2.23
C LEU A 27 10.23 -8.62 -2.25
N THR A 28 10.87 -8.54 -1.08
CA THR A 28 12.21 -9.10 -0.86
C THR A 28 12.14 -10.62 -0.68
N PRO A 29 13.27 -11.35 -0.77
CA PRO A 29 13.35 -12.78 -0.38
C PRO A 29 12.93 -13.10 1.06
N SER A 30 12.70 -12.07 1.87
CA SER A 30 12.20 -12.17 3.24
C SER A 30 10.76 -11.64 3.37
N LEU A 31 10.03 -11.56 2.25
CA LEU A 31 8.63 -11.12 2.14
C LEU A 31 8.35 -9.69 2.62
N LYS A 32 9.36 -8.81 2.64
CA LYS A 32 9.16 -7.39 2.93
C LYS A 32 8.72 -6.65 1.66
N LEU A 33 7.79 -5.71 1.81
CA LEU A 33 7.33 -4.85 0.71
C LEU A 33 8.46 -3.98 0.16
N LYS A 34 8.64 -4.01 -1.17
CA LYS A 34 9.45 -3.03 -1.92
C LYS A 34 8.52 -1.91 -2.40
N ARG A 35 8.35 -0.91 -1.54
CA ARG A 35 7.38 0.19 -1.75
C ARG A 35 7.54 0.90 -3.08
N ASP A 36 8.76 1.20 -3.52
CA ASP A 36 9.00 1.92 -4.76
C ASP A 36 8.59 1.13 -6.00
N ALA A 37 8.75 -0.21 -5.97
CA ALA A 37 8.28 -1.08 -7.04
C ALA A 37 6.75 -1.12 -7.09
N ILE A 38 6.12 -1.33 -5.92
CA ILE A 38 4.66 -1.34 -5.79
C ILE A 38 4.06 0.01 -6.21
N ALA A 39 4.63 1.13 -5.77
CA ALA A 39 4.12 2.46 -6.10
C ALA A 39 4.19 2.75 -7.60
N ARG A 40 5.26 2.29 -8.27
CA ARG A 40 5.41 2.42 -9.72
C ARG A 40 4.38 1.57 -10.48
N ASP A 41 4.22 0.32 -10.09
CA ASP A 41 3.35 -0.62 -10.81
C ASP A 41 1.86 -0.32 -10.60
N PHE A 42 1.49 0.24 -9.44
CA PHE A 42 0.10 0.58 -9.07
C PHE A 42 -0.12 2.10 -8.95
N THR A 43 0.59 2.88 -9.76
CA THR A 43 0.46 4.36 -9.75
C THR A 43 -0.98 4.79 -10.03
N ALA A 44 -1.68 4.13 -10.96
CA ALA A 44 -3.04 4.51 -11.34
C ALA A 44 -4.05 4.35 -10.19
N GLU A 45 -3.93 3.28 -9.39
CA GLU A 45 -4.76 3.00 -8.22
C GLU A 45 -4.45 3.98 -7.09
N ILE A 46 -3.16 4.27 -6.86
CA ILE A 46 -2.72 5.26 -5.88
C ILE A 46 -3.25 6.64 -6.25
N GLU A 47 -3.08 7.08 -7.50
CA GLU A 47 -3.64 8.35 -7.98
C GLU A 47 -5.17 8.38 -7.87
N GLY A 48 -5.83 7.24 -8.11
CA GLY A 48 -7.27 7.08 -7.94
C GLY A 48 -7.75 7.38 -6.52
N LEU A 49 -6.94 7.10 -5.49
CA LEU A 49 -7.26 7.47 -4.11
C LEU A 49 -7.28 8.99 -3.90
N TYR A 50 -6.48 9.74 -4.66
CA TYR A 50 -6.31 11.19 -4.49
C TYR A 50 -7.15 12.04 -5.45
N ARG A 51 -7.70 11.44 -6.52
CA ARG A 51 -8.69 12.12 -7.37
C ARG A 51 -9.92 12.53 -6.52
N ARG A 52 -10.45 13.71 -6.82
CA ARG A 52 -11.58 14.33 -6.10
C ARG A 52 -12.90 13.73 -6.51
#